data_AF-A0A7D5M4S8-F1
#
_entry.id   AF-A0A7D5M4S8-F1
#
_cell.length_a   1.000
_cell.length_b   1.000
_cell.length_c   1.000
_cell.angle_alpha   90.00
_cell.angle_beta   90.00
_cell.angle_gamma   90.00
#
_symmetry.space_group_name_H-M   'P 1'
#
loop_
_entity.id
_entity.type
_entity.pdbx_description
1 polymer ?
#
loop_
_entity_poly.entity_id
_entity_poly.type
_entity_poly.pdbx_seq_one_letter_code
_entity_poly.pdbx_strand_id
1 'polypeptide(L)' 'MKNAQCKKCLNKFHQKDIYTIQQFQYRKSPSYKWSVKYFVKLGITERDSFCEACMVEYSKESEKKWNESKI' A
#
# COMPACT_ATOMS: atom_id res chain seq x y z
N MET A 1 14.00 -5.64 18.33
CA MET A 1 13.37 -6.88 17.82
C MET A 1 12.41 -6.52 16.68
N LYS A 2 12.27 -7.38 15.66
CA LYS A 2 11.25 -7.22 14.60
C LYS A 2 9.92 -7.79 15.10
N ASN A 3 8.92 -6.93 15.29
CA ASN A 3 7.64 -7.28 15.92
C ASN A 3 6.42 -6.96 15.04
N ALA A 4 6.56 -6.10 14.04
CA ALA A 4 5.50 -5.84 13.06
C ALA A 4 5.54 -6.87 11.93
N GLN A 5 4.38 -7.22 11.36
CA GLN A 5 4.27 -8.20 10.28
C GLN A 5 3.68 -7.54 9.02
N CYS A 6 4.28 -7.83 7.86
CA CYS A 6 3.77 -7.34 6.59
C CYS A 6 2.54 -8.15 6.18
N LYS A 7 1.43 -7.47 5.86
CA LYS A 7 0.20 -8.14 5.42
C LYS A 7 0.37 -8.90 4.10
N LYS A 8 1.21 -8.39 3.18
CA LYS A 8 1.44 -9.01 1.85
C LYS A 8 2.36 -10.23 1.92
N CYS A 9 3.56 -10.06 2.49
CA CYS A 9 4.61 -11.10 2.44
C CYS A 9 4.80 -11.86 3.76
N LEU A 10 4.03 -11.55 4.82
CA LEU A 10 4.05 -12.19 6.14
C LEU A 10 5.39 -12.11 6.89
N ASN A 11 6.42 -11.48 6.31
CA ASN A 11 7.70 -11.23 6.94
C ASN A 11 7.58 -10.23 8.08
N LYS A 12 8.33 -10.48 9.16
CA LYS A 12 8.45 -9.55 10.27
C LYS A 12 9.48 -8.46 9.94
N PHE A 13 9.24 -7.25 10.42
CA PHE A 13 10.13 -6.10 10.25
C PHE A 13 10.11 -5.19 11.49
N HIS A 14 10.99 -4.18 11.54
CA HIS A 14 11.09 -3.31 12.70
C HIS A 14 9.92 -2.33 12.73
N GLN A 15 9.36 -2.06 13.91
CA GLN A 15 8.22 -1.15 14.06
C GLN A 15 8.46 0.26 13.48
N LYS A 16 9.71 0.73 13.48
CA LYS A 16 10.10 2.01 12.87
C LYS A 16 9.94 2.04 11.34
N ASP A 17 9.83 0.87 10.71
CA ASP A 17 9.70 0.69 9.26
C ASP A 17 8.28 0.21 8.88
N ILE A 18 7.26 0.55 9.69
CA ILE A 18 5.85 0.29 9.35
C ILE A 18 5.37 1.34 8.36
N TYR A 19 4.96 0.84 7.20
CA TYR A 19 4.24 1.63 6.23
C TYR A 19 2.78 1.16 6.15
N THR A 20 1.91 2.09 5.76
CA THR A 20 0.48 1.83 5.54
C THR A 20 0.07 2.44 4.20
N ILE A 21 -1.12 2.10 3.71
CA ILE A 21 -1.65 2.71 2.49
C ILE A 21 -1.89 4.23 2.63
N GLN A 22 -1.85 4.80 3.84
CA GLN A 22 -1.91 6.24 4.06
C GLN A 22 -0.77 6.98 3.36
N GLN A 23 0.37 6.32 3.12
CA GLN A 23 1.49 6.90 2.35
C GLN A 23 1.06 7.36 0.95
N PHE A 24 0.01 6.76 0.38
CA PHE A 24 -0.54 7.18 -0.93
C PHE A 24 -1.31 8.50 -0.86
N GLN A 25 -1.48 9.14 0.30
CA GLN A 25 -2.12 10.45 0.41
C GLN A 25 -1.26 11.57 -0.21
N TYR A 26 0.06 11.39 -0.25
CA TYR A 26 1.00 12.38 -0.76
C TYR A 26 1.21 12.32 -2.28
N ARG A 27 0.58 11.37 -2.97
CA ARG A 27 0.71 11.25 -4.43
C ARG A 27 -0.26 12.20 -5.14
N LYS A 28 0.18 12.82 -6.24
CA LYS A 28 -0.68 13.69 -7.07
C LYS A 28 -1.74 12.91 -7.84
N SER A 29 -1.41 11.71 -8.31
CA SER A 29 -2.32 10.83 -9.04
C SER A 29 -1.84 9.39 -8.88
N PRO A 30 -2.74 8.40 -8.74
CA PRO A 30 -4.19 8.50 -8.52
C PRO A 30 -4.55 9.23 -7.21
N SER A 31 -5.75 9.79 -7.07
CA SER A 31 -6.14 10.46 -5.81
C SER A 31 -6.16 9.49 -4.64
N TYR A 32 -5.98 9.99 -3.41
CA TYR A 32 -6.02 9.15 -2.20
C TYR A 32 -7.33 8.34 -2.09
N LYS A 33 -8.46 8.99 -2.37
CA LYS A 33 -9.78 8.35 -2.39
C LYS A 33 -9.85 7.19 -3.38
N TRP A 34 -9.20 7.32 -4.54
CA TRP A 34 -9.10 6.22 -5.49
C TRP A 34 -8.20 5.10 -4.95
N SER A 35 -7.05 5.44 -4.34
CA SER A 35 -6.14 4.47 -3.71
C SER A 35 -6.89 3.59 -2.70
N VAL A 36 -7.62 4.22 -1.78
CA VAL A 36 -8.35 3.52 -0.73
C VAL A 36 -9.36 2.55 -1.34
N LYS A 37 -10.15 2.99 -2.34
CA LYS A 37 -11.10 2.11 -3.04
C LYS A 37 -10.42 0.95 -3.74
N TYR A 38 -9.25 1.16 -4.34
CA TYR A 38 -8.47 0.11 -4.98
C TYR A 38 -7.98 -0.93 -3.95
N PHE A 39 -7.36 -0.48 -2.85
CA PHE A 39 -6.82 -1.38 -1.83
C PHE A 39 -7.91 -2.12 -1.05
N VAL A 40 -9.06 -1.50 -0.80
CA VAL A 40 -10.22 -2.19 -0.17
C VAL A 40 -10.69 -3.38 -1.02
N LYS A 41 -10.66 -3.28 -2.35
CA LYS A 41 -10.99 -4.42 -3.23
C LYS A 41 -9.99 -5.57 -3.13
N LEU A 42 -8.76 -5.30 -2.70
CA LEU A 42 -7.73 -6.30 -2.42
C LEU A 42 -7.78 -6.83 -0.97
N GLY A 43 -8.79 -6.41 -0.18
CA GLY A 43 -8.90 -6.77 1.23
C GLY A 43 -7.90 -6.06 2.14
N ILE A 44 -7.34 -4.94 1.69
CA ILE A 44 -6.36 -4.14 2.42
C ILE A 44 -7.04 -2.91 3.04
N THR A 45 -6.79 -2.72 4.33
CA THR A 45 -7.30 -1.62 5.15
C THR A 45 -6.19 -0.62 5.48
N GLU A 46 -6.57 0.57 5.94
CA GLU A 46 -5.61 1.60 6.35
C GLU A 46 -4.73 1.20 7.54
N ARG A 47 -5.14 0.20 8.32
CA ARG A 47 -4.42 -0.29 9.50
C ARG A 47 -3.47 -1.44 9.18
N ASP A 48 -3.53 -2.00 7.97
CA ASP A 48 -2.61 -3.05 7.57
C ASP A 48 -1.19 -2.50 7.45
N SER A 49 -0.25 -3.26 7.99
CA SER A 49 1.17 -2.92 8.03
C SER A 49 1.91 -3.55 6.87
N PHE A 50 2.83 -2.80 6.25
CA PHE A 50 3.62 -3.24 5.12
C PHE A 50 5.09 -2.90 5.33
N CYS A 51 5.98 -3.74 4.78
CA CYS A 51 7.38 -3.37 4.61
C CYS A 51 7.55 -2.49 3.38
N GLU A 52 8.67 -1.78 3.32
CA GLU A 52 9.02 -0.86 2.22
C GLU A 52 8.89 -1.52 0.84
N ALA A 53 9.46 -2.71 0.65
CA ALA A 53 9.42 -3.42 -0.62
C ALA A 53 7.99 -3.66 -1.13
N CYS A 54 7.09 -4.12 -0.25
CA CYS A 54 5.69 -4.33 -0.62
C CYS A 54 4.95 -3.02 -0.91
N MET A 55 5.29 -1.93 -0.23
CA MET A 55 4.72 -0.60 -0.55
C MET A 55 5.16 -0.09 -1.91
N VAL A 56 6.43 -0.28 -2.28
CA VAL A 56 6.95 0.06 -3.61
C VAL A 56 6.23 -0.74 -4.70
N GLU A 57 6.02 -2.04 -4.48
CA GLU A 57 5.24 -2.87 -5.40
C GLU A 57 3.80 -2.38 -5.54
N TYR A 58 3.10 -2.15 -4.43
CA TYR A 58 1.73 -1.64 -4.45
C TYR A 58 1.62 -0.26 -5.12
N SER A 59 2.65 0.57 -5.00
CA SER A 59 2.71 1.84 -5.71
C SER A 59 2.63 1.63 -7.21
N LYS A 60 3.52 0.79 -7.75
CA LYS A 60 3.57 0.44 -9.18
C LYS A 60 2.29 -0.24 -9.67
N GLU A 61 1.78 -1.21 -8.90
CA GLU A 61 0.54 -1.94 -9.24
C GLU A 61 -0.66 -1.00 -9.30
N SER A 62 -0.82 -0.13 -8.30
CA SER A 62 -1.95 0.80 -8.22
C SER A 62 -1.89 1.87 -9.33
N GLU A 63 -0.69 2.34 -9.68
CA GLU A 63 -0.50 3.29 -10.78
C GLU A 63 -0.81 2.65 -12.14
N LYS A 64 -0.33 1.42 -12.37
CA LYS A 64 -0.66 0.66 -13.58
C LYS A 64 -2.17 0.49 -13.73
N LYS A 65 -2.86 0.06 -12.67
CA LYS A 65 -4.31 -0.14 -12.68
C LYS A 65 -5.10 1.15 -12.88
N TRP A 66 -4.59 2.27 -12.38
CA TRP A 66 -5.18 3.57 -12.64
C TRP A 66 -5.05 3.98 -14.11
N ASN A 67 -3.88 3.78 -14.71
CA ASN A 67 -3.66 4.09 -16.11
C ASN A 67 -4.52 3.20 -17.02
N GLU A 68 -4.64 1.90 -16.71
CA GLU A 68 -5.56 0.99 -17.41
C GLU A 68 -7.03 1.41 -17.29
N SER A 69 -7.45 2.01 -16.16
CA SER A 69 -8.83 2.46 -15.97
C SER A 69 -9.21 3.75 -16.70
N LYS A 70 -8.24 4.43 -17.34
CA LYS A 70 -8.47 5.63 -18.14
C LYS A 70 -8.62 5.35 -19.63
N ILE A 71 -8.29 4.13 -20.05
CA ILE A 71 -8.46 3.62 -21.41
C ILE A 71 -9.89 3.13 -21.55
#